data_AF-A0A1L9N9J4-F1
#
_entry.id   AF-A0A1L9N9J4-F1
#
_cell.length_a   1.000
_cell.length_b   1.000
_cell.length_c   1.000
_cell.angle_alpha   90.00
_cell.angle_beta   90.00
_cell.angle_gamma   90.00
#
_symmetry.space_group_name_H-M   'P 1'
#
loop_
_entity.id
_entity.type
_entity.pdbx_description
1 polymer ?
#
loop_
_entity_poly.entity_id
_entity_poly.type
_entity_poly.pdbx_seq_one_letter_code
_entity_poly.pdbx_strand_id
1 'polypeptide(L)'
;MKLANASVLAMLPATGLAACGTPYSGSQINGTLLRAVVLDMGSDAANVTATQYDQYFKQGSALEGVKSVIANSDFYINLWAIPGTESAFQSVSQCVSNGYLVNQVAWLYYNSTTAKWWGGYEAETEADSYNAAALSVVTNLVAGLEVRFWDTNGDGYTDVIDADYLEGVTVDTITHNANGTYSIYRGNIDVADKTRWEGTNFDADLFAGSGPAIPENNFDTTISPGDVALFWYGPKGWAMKRAQEVVGLFVGGADHTSYNIDGVSYEDAMRFSRDNLFISNRPGEFTDAQKFFKFTNDSAAGLNVSLWLVPVTHTTEYGAPVGMTSDGNSRIFLARAIAQAQAQLANVTISSNGSNVPSTQEWVNQANYTQLHDAIARANLSLALANSSSFLLDYQTYVLYQTLNGSSTDIGAAFAGFSYTGFENAEKLGTA
;
A
#
# COMPACT_ATOMS: atom_id res chain seq x y z
N MET A 1 25.93 2.88 -9.03
CA MET A 1 25.85 4.26 -9.57
C MET A 1 24.55 4.32 -10.34
N LYS A 2 23.45 4.98 -9.97
CA LYS A 2 23.08 5.97 -8.92
C LYS A 2 22.59 5.22 -7.65
N LEU A 3 22.98 5.49 -6.40
CA LEU A 3 22.86 6.70 -5.57
C LEU A 3 21.44 7.28 -5.49
N ALA A 4 20.59 6.59 -4.73
CA ALA A 4 19.58 7.16 -3.84
C ALA A 4 19.57 6.28 -2.57
N ASN A 5 20.69 6.31 -1.84
CA ASN A 5 20.76 5.78 -0.49
C ASN A 5 20.19 6.85 0.45
N ALA A 6 19.36 6.40 1.39
CA ALA A 6 18.61 7.22 2.33
C ALA A 6 17.49 8.01 1.64
N SER A 7 16.31 7.40 1.56
CA SER A 7 15.08 8.09 1.92
C SER A 7 15.32 8.64 3.33
N VAL A 8 15.94 9.82 3.40
CA VAL A 8 15.71 10.74 4.49
C VAL A 8 14.27 11.16 4.27
N LEU A 9 13.33 10.30 4.67
CA LEU A 9 12.11 10.79 5.26
C LEU A 9 12.61 11.62 6.43
N ALA A 10 12.80 12.92 6.19
CA ALA A 10 12.75 13.88 7.25
C ALA A 10 11.31 13.78 7.76
N MET A 11 11.06 12.82 8.65
CA MET A 11 9.92 12.85 9.55
C MET A 11 10.10 14.14 10.32
N LEU A 12 9.50 15.21 9.79
CA LEU A 12 9.32 16.44 10.51
C LEU A 12 8.54 16.07 11.78
N PRO A 13 8.84 16.71 12.92
CA PRO A 13 8.24 16.35 14.19
C PRO A 13 6.71 16.28 14.06
N ALA A 14 6.13 15.24 14.66
CA ALA A 14 4.71 14.84 14.64
C ALA A 14 3.74 15.87 15.27
N THR A 15 4.06 17.16 15.28
CA THR A 15 3.29 18.22 15.92
C THR A 15 2.37 18.98 14.97
N GLY A 16 2.33 18.64 13.67
CA GLY A 16 1.47 19.27 12.68
C GLY A 16 0.43 18.33 12.10
N LEU A 17 -0.69 18.11 12.80
CA LEU A 17 -1.86 17.38 12.29
C LEU A 17 -2.65 18.20 11.23
N ALA A 18 -2.02 19.07 10.45
CA ALA A 18 -2.74 19.86 9.45
C ALA A 18 -1.92 20.05 8.17
N ALA A 19 -2.58 19.91 7.03
CA ALA A 19 -2.06 20.50 5.81
C ALA A 19 -2.09 22.02 6.01
N CYS A 20 -1.01 22.71 5.67
CA CYS A 20 -1.00 24.17 5.72
C CYS A 20 -1.86 24.84 4.61
N GLY A 21 -2.64 24.03 3.90
CA GLY A 21 -3.62 24.41 2.90
C GLY A 21 -4.90 24.99 3.49
N THR A 22 -5.66 25.70 2.67
CA THR A 22 -7.01 26.13 3.05
C THR A 22 -7.94 24.92 2.99
N PRO A 23 -8.69 24.59 4.06
CA PRO A 23 -9.64 23.48 4.02
C PRO A 23 -10.80 23.83 3.09
N TYR A 24 -11.25 22.85 2.30
CA TYR A 24 -12.53 22.99 1.62
C TYR A 24 -13.67 23.08 2.64
N SER A 25 -14.62 23.99 2.41
CA SER A 25 -15.70 24.26 3.39
C SER A 25 -16.76 23.15 3.46
N GLY A 26 -16.92 22.38 2.39
CA GLY A 26 -17.82 21.22 2.31
C GLY A 26 -17.13 19.89 2.66
N SER A 27 -17.92 18.82 2.72
CA SER A 27 -17.42 17.43 2.81
C SER A 27 -17.02 16.81 1.48
N GLN A 28 -17.34 17.47 0.37
CA GLN A 28 -17.04 17.08 -1.00
C GLN A 28 -17.12 18.32 -1.87
N ILE A 29 -16.49 18.30 -3.04
CA ILE A 29 -16.59 19.41 -4.00
C ILE A 29 -18.04 19.57 -4.44
N ASN A 30 -18.56 20.81 -4.36
CA ASN A 30 -19.88 21.15 -4.87
C ASN A 30 -19.75 21.72 -6.28
N GLY A 31 -20.06 20.90 -7.28
CA GLY A 31 -19.98 21.27 -8.69
C GLY A 31 -20.45 20.13 -9.60
N THR A 32 -20.40 20.37 -10.90
CA THR A 32 -20.61 19.35 -11.92
C THR A 32 -19.27 18.65 -12.20
N LEU A 33 -19.22 17.33 -11.96
CA LEU A 33 -18.05 16.53 -12.35
C LEU A 33 -17.95 16.49 -13.87
N LEU A 34 -16.88 17.05 -14.42
CA LEU A 34 -16.60 17.05 -15.86
C LEU A 34 -15.87 15.78 -16.29
N ARG A 35 -14.93 15.31 -15.46
CA ARG A 35 -14.09 14.15 -15.74
C ARG A 35 -13.51 13.59 -14.45
N ALA A 36 -13.46 12.26 -14.32
CA ALA A 36 -12.54 11.60 -13.42
C ALA A 36 -11.45 10.88 -14.23
N VAL A 37 -10.23 10.87 -13.69
CA VAL A 37 -9.04 10.28 -14.31
C VAL A 37 -8.42 9.37 -13.26
N VAL A 38 -8.48 8.06 -13.49
CA VAL A 38 -7.64 7.12 -12.73
C VAL A 38 -6.22 7.22 -13.27
N LEU A 39 -5.29 7.58 -12.39
CA LEU A 39 -3.88 7.70 -12.74
C LEU A 39 -3.35 6.31 -13.06
N ASP A 40 -2.66 6.22 -14.20
CA ASP A 40 -2.28 4.94 -14.80
C ASP A 40 -1.56 3.99 -13.83
N MET A 41 -1.92 2.72 -13.92
CA MET A 41 -1.31 1.59 -13.21
C MET A 41 -0.27 0.85 -14.08
N GLY A 42 -0.06 1.30 -15.32
CA GLY A 42 0.91 0.79 -16.29
C GLY A 42 1.93 1.84 -16.78
N SER A 43 2.41 1.66 -18.02
CA SER A 43 3.49 2.47 -18.63
C SER A 43 3.01 3.63 -19.52
N ASP A 44 1.71 3.78 -19.74
CA ASP A 44 1.10 4.77 -20.63
C ASP A 44 0.33 5.81 -19.80
N ALA A 45 1.09 6.64 -19.09
CA ALA A 45 0.56 7.50 -18.04
C ALA A 45 -0.58 8.43 -18.51
N ALA A 46 -1.75 8.28 -17.90
CA ALA A 46 -2.78 9.31 -17.86
C ALA A 46 -2.28 10.48 -16.99
N ASN A 47 -1.48 11.36 -17.59
CA ASN A 47 -1.11 12.62 -16.99
C ASN A 47 -2.31 13.58 -17.08
N VAL A 48 -2.75 14.16 -15.96
CA VAL A 48 -3.88 15.11 -15.92
C VAL A 48 -3.62 16.40 -16.71
N THR A 49 -2.38 16.63 -17.15
CA THR A 49 -1.98 17.71 -18.07
C THR A 49 -1.89 17.29 -19.55
N ALA A 50 -2.27 16.05 -19.89
CA ALA A 50 -2.23 15.54 -21.25
C ALA A 50 -3.25 16.24 -22.18
N THR A 51 -2.92 16.33 -23.46
CA THR A 51 -3.70 17.07 -24.47
C THR A 51 -5.11 16.53 -24.69
N GLN A 52 -5.35 15.25 -24.41
CA GLN A 52 -6.70 14.66 -24.45
C GLN A 52 -7.68 15.30 -23.46
N TYR A 53 -7.16 16.03 -22.46
CA TYR A 53 -7.95 16.75 -21.47
C TYR A 53 -8.11 18.24 -21.78
N ASP A 54 -7.53 18.76 -22.87
CA ASP A 54 -7.57 20.19 -23.23
C ASP A 54 -9.01 20.75 -23.29
N GLN A 55 -9.96 19.92 -23.72
CA GLN A 55 -11.38 20.27 -23.82
C GLN A 55 -12.05 20.68 -22.49
N TYR A 56 -11.47 20.30 -21.35
CA TYR A 56 -12.00 20.62 -20.02
C TYR A 56 -11.50 21.97 -19.49
N PHE A 57 -10.57 22.64 -20.18
CA PHE A 57 -9.91 23.84 -19.65
C PHE A 57 -10.05 25.05 -20.57
N LYS A 58 -10.53 26.16 -20.00
CA LYS A 58 -10.77 27.42 -20.71
C LYS A 58 -9.48 28.07 -21.25
N GLN A 59 -8.34 27.71 -20.69
CA GLN A 59 -7.00 28.18 -21.06
C GLN A 59 -6.52 27.60 -22.40
N GLY A 60 -7.26 26.65 -22.99
CA GLY A 60 -6.95 26.05 -24.28
C GLY A 60 -5.92 24.92 -24.23
N SER A 61 -5.41 24.58 -23.04
CA SER A 61 -4.69 23.32 -22.79
C SER A 61 -4.85 22.87 -21.34
N ALA A 62 -4.76 21.56 -21.10
CA ALA A 62 -4.85 20.98 -19.77
C ALA A 62 -3.67 21.41 -18.87
N LEU A 63 -2.46 21.53 -19.42
CA LEU A 63 -1.30 22.02 -18.67
C LEU A 63 -1.52 23.43 -18.12
N GLU A 64 -1.96 24.38 -18.97
CA GLU A 64 -2.21 25.76 -18.54
C GLU A 64 -3.44 25.86 -17.64
N GLY A 65 -4.44 25.00 -17.87
CA GLY A 65 -5.59 24.86 -16.99
C GLY A 65 -5.23 24.42 -15.58
N VAL A 66 -4.48 23.32 -15.44
CA VAL A 66 -3.99 22.83 -14.14
C VAL A 66 -3.15 23.88 -13.42
N LYS A 67 -2.24 24.57 -14.12
CA LYS A 67 -1.48 25.68 -13.53
C LYS A 67 -2.39 26.80 -13.02
N SER A 68 -3.45 27.13 -13.75
CA SER A 68 -4.43 28.15 -13.35
C SER A 68 -5.19 27.73 -12.09
N VAL A 69 -5.64 26.48 -12.01
CA VAL A 69 -6.32 25.93 -10.82
C VAL A 69 -5.41 25.96 -9.60
N ILE A 70 -4.15 25.53 -9.73
CA ILE A 70 -3.16 25.63 -8.64
C ILE A 70 -2.98 27.09 -8.22
N ALA A 71 -2.75 28.00 -9.17
CA ALA A 71 -2.51 29.42 -8.86
C ALA A 71 -3.67 30.07 -8.09
N ASN A 72 -4.90 29.62 -8.31
CA ASN A 72 -6.08 30.07 -7.60
C ASN A 72 -6.28 29.40 -6.23
N SER A 73 -5.44 28.43 -5.85
CA SER A 73 -5.61 27.56 -4.68
C SER A 73 -6.85 26.66 -4.75
N ASP A 74 -7.23 26.24 -5.96
CA ASP A 74 -8.42 25.40 -6.23
C ASP A 74 -8.06 23.94 -6.55
N PHE A 75 -6.80 23.55 -6.30
CA PHE A 75 -6.37 22.15 -6.34
C PHE A 75 -6.33 21.57 -4.93
N TYR A 76 -7.08 20.50 -4.68
CA TYR A 76 -7.24 19.89 -3.36
C TYR A 76 -6.71 18.45 -3.32
N ILE A 77 -5.99 18.11 -2.25
CA ILE A 77 -5.74 16.70 -1.89
C ILE A 77 -6.38 16.46 -0.53
N ASN A 78 -7.22 15.43 -0.41
CA ASN A 78 -8.00 15.16 0.80
C ASN A 78 -8.74 16.41 1.31
N LEU A 79 -9.25 17.23 0.38
CA LEU A 79 -9.95 18.50 0.64
C LEU A 79 -9.07 19.59 1.30
N TRP A 80 -7.75 19.50 1.21
CA TRP A 80 -6.82 20.56 1.57
C TRP A 80 -6.22 21.21 0.33
N ALA A 81 -6.44 22.51 0.14
CA ALA A 81 -5.91 23.24 -1.01
C ALA A 81 -4.39 23.33 -0.97
N ILE A 82 -3.70 23.06 -2.07
CA ILE A 82 -2.31 23.49 -2.21
C ILE A 82 -2.31 25.03 -2.23
N PRO A 83 -1.42 25.71 -1.49
CA PRO A 83 -1.32 27.17 -1.61
C PRO A 83 -1.03 27.58 -3.07
N GLY A 84 -1.69 28.62 -3.58
CA GLY A 84 -1.53 28.95 -5.00
C GLY A 84 -0.25 29.71 -5.36
N THR A 85 0.44 30.25 -4.36
CA THR A 85 1.66 31.05 -4.57
C THR A 85 2.69 30.81 -3.46
N GLU A 86 3.95 31.09 -3.78
CA GLU A 86 5.04 31.07 -2.79
C GLU A 86 4.75 32.00 -1.62
N SER A 87 4.23 33.20 -1.87
CA SER A 87 3.88 34.15 -0.80
C SER A 87 2.75 33.62 0.09
N ALA A 88 1.74 32.96 -0.48
CA ALA A 88 0.68 32.32 0.31
C ALA A 88 1.26 31.19 1.18
N PHE A 89 2.12 30.35 0.61
CA PHE A 89 2.82 29.29 1.34
C PHE A 89 3.66 29.88 2.50
N GLN A 90 4.47 30.89 2.23
CA GLN A 90 5.35 31.52 3.23
C GLN A 90 4.58 32.28 4.33
N SER A 91 3.34 32.70 4.06
CA SER A 91 2.49 33.38 5.04
C SER A 91 1.95 32.45 6.14
N VAL A 92 1.98 31.13 5.91
CA VAL A 92 1.52 30.12 6.87
C VAL A 92 2.73 29.51 7.56
N SER A 93 2.90 29.78 8.85
CA SER A 93 4.06 29.30 9.63
C SER A 93 4.23 27.78 9.57
N GLN A 94 3.13 27.03 9.53
CA GLN A 94 3.15 25.58 9.39
C GLN A 94 3.67 25.10 8.03
N CYS A 95 3.35 25.79 6.93
CA CYS A 95 3.93 25.49 5.62
C CYS A 95 5.45 25.67 5.65
N VAL A 96 5.93 26.74 6.31
CA VAL A 96 7.36 27.04 6.39
C VAL A 96 8.10 26.03 7.28
N SER A 97 7.48 25.58 8.37
CA SER A 97 8.12 24.63 9.28
C SER A 97 8.06 23.19 8.79
N ASN A 98 6.92 22.77 8.23
CA ASN A 98 6.64 21.35 7.97
C ASN A 98 6.35 21.05 6.49
N GLY A 99 6.20 22.06 5.64
CA GLY A 99 5.68 21.87 4.29
C GLY A 99 4.16 21.76 4.24
N TYR A 100 3.64 21.62 3.02
CA TYR A 100 2.28 21.16 2.75
C TYR A 100 2.24 19.65 2.96
N LEU A 101 1.52 19.23 4.01
CA LEU A 101 1.42 17.85 4.42
C LEU A 101 0.12 17.22 3.91
N VAL A 102 0.18 15.97 3.46
CA VAL A 102 -0.99 15.11 3.21
C VAL A 102 -0.74 13.81 3.97
N ASN A 103 -1.68 13.40 4.83
CA ASN A 103 -1.51 12.27 5.76
C ASN A 103 -0.16 12.34 6.51
N GLN A 104 0.22 13.55 6.97
CA GLN A 104 1.50 13.83 7.67
C GLN A 104 2.79 13.67 6.82
N VAL A 105 2.68 13.33 5.54
CA VAL A 105 3.81 13.29 4.61
C VAL A 105 3.96 14.65 3.94
N ALA A 106 5.18 15.14 3.78
CA ALA A 106 5.43 16.36 3.02
C ALA A 106 5.30 16.10 1.52
N TRP A 107 4.46 16.88 0.85
CA TRP A 107 4.26 16.83 -0.60
C TRP A 107 4.81 18.05 -1.30
N LEU A 108 4.94 19.16 -0.57
CA LEU A 108 5.55 20.39 -1.07
C LEU A 108 6.27 21.11 0.08
N TYR A 109 7.57 21.32 -0.05
CA TYR A 109 8.36 22.05 0.93
C TYR A 109 9.55 22.78 0.32
N TYR A 110 10.12 23.70 1.09
CA TYR A 110 11.35 24.41 0.73
C TYR A 110 12.52 23.87 1.56
N ASN A 111 13.55 23.36 0.89
CA ASN A 111 14.78 22.95 1.53
C ASN A 111 15.73 24.15 1.63
N SER A 112 15.85 24.72 2.82
CA SER A 112 16.73 25.87 3.09
C SER A 112 18.23 25.54 2.98
N THR A 113 18.61 24.25 3.08
CA THR A 113 20.01 23.82 2.97
C THR A 113 20.47 23.81 1.52
N THR A 114 19.65 23.31 0.60
CA THR A 114 19.96 23.28 -0.83
C THR A 114 19.43 24.50 -1.59
N ALA A 115 18.60 25.32 -0.94
CA ALA A 115 17.86 26.44 -1.54
C ALA A 115 17.01 25.99 -2.74
N LYS A 116 16.29 24.88 -2.57
CA LYS A 116 15.44 24.26 -3.60
C LYS A 116 14.04 24.01 -3.08
N TRP A 117 13.07 24.06 -3.98
CA TRP A 117 11.74 23.55 -3.74
C TRP A 117 11.69 22.07 -4.06
N TRP A 118 10.83 21.35 -3.35
CA TRP A 118 10.57 19.93 -3.58
C TRP A 118 9.07 19.72 -3.64
N GLY A 119 8.61 18.95 -4.63
CA GLY A 119 7.20 18.69 -4.90
C GLY A 119 6.94 17.23 -5.32
N GLY A 120 5.67 16.84 -5.36
CA GLY A 120 5.25 15.48 -5.73
C GLY A 120 4.92 14.61 -4.52
N TYR A 121 4.51 13.37 -4.78
CA TYR A 121 4.43 12.34 -3.75
C TYR A 121 5.75 12.22 -2.98
N GLU A 122 5.68 12.21 -1.64
CA GLU A 122 6.85 12.25 -0.72
C GLU A 122 7.84 13.40 -0.98
N ALA A 123 7.42 14.40 -1.76
CA ALA A 123 8.27 15.48 -2.24
C ALA A 123 9.56 14.98 -2.90
N GLU A 124 9.50 13.96 -3.76
CA GLU A 124 10.67 13.37 -4.44
C GLU A 124 11.22 14.23 -5.61
N THR A 125 10.53 15.29 -6.03
CA THR A 125 10.91 16.08 -7.22
C THR A 125 11.49 17.44 -6.84
N GLU A 126 12.80 17.61 -7.02
CA GLU A 126 13.47 18.91 -6.87
C GLU A 126 13.04 19.89 -7.97
N ALA A 127 12.83 21.15 -7.61
CA ALA A 127 12.51 22.23 -8.52
C ALA A 127 13.16 23.57 -8.11
N ASP A 128 13.42 24.40 -9.13
CA ASP A 128 14.02 25.74 -8.94
C ASP A 128 13.02 26.82 -8.50
N SER A 129 11.73 26.51 -8.51
CA SER A 129 10.68 27.47 -8.15
C SER A 129 9.49 26.78 -7.49
N TYR A 130 8.75 27.56 -6.70
CA TYR A 130 7.51 27.13 -6.08
C TYR A 130 6.53 26.56 -7.11
N ASN A 131 6.28 27.28 -8.21
CA ASN A 131 5.29 26.90 -9.22
C ASN A 131 5.63 25.55 -9.87
N ALA A 132 6.93 25.27 -10.10
CA ALA A 132 7.36 24.00 -10.66
C ALA A 132 7.21 22.84 -9.66
N ALA A 133 7.51 23.07 -8.38
CA ALA A 133 7.27 22.09 -7.33
C ALA A 133 5.77 21.84 -7.10
N ALA A 134 4.95 22.89 -7.05
CA ALA A 134 3.50 22.78 -6.92
C ALA A 134 2.87 22.05 -8.11
N LEU A 135 3.34 22.28 -9.35
CA LEU A 135 2.93 21.48 -10.50
C LEU A 135 3.32 20.01 -10.34
N SER A 136 4.51 19.73 -9.79
CA SER A 136 4.97 18.36 -9.53
C SER A 136 4.09 17.62 -8.53
N VAL A 137 3.48 18.32 -7.56
CA VAL A 137 2.47 17.73 -6.66
C VAL A 137 1.32 17.09 -7.43
N VAL A 138 0.89 17.74 -8.52
CA VAL A 138 -0.25 17.29 -9.33
C VAL A 138 0.19 16.25 -10.37
N THR A 139 1.33 16.45 -11.03
CA THR A 139 1.78 15.56 -12.11
C THR A 139 2.43 14.27 -11.61
N ASN A 140 2.87 14.25 -10.34
CA ASN A 140 3.52 13.09 -9.71
C ASN A 140 2.68 12.58 -8.51
N LEU A 141 1.35 12.61 -8.65
CA LEU A 141 0.46 11.84 -7.79
C LEU A 141 0.71 10.34 -7.97
N VAL A 142 0.47 9.56 -6.92
CA VAL A 142 0.68 8.10 -6.94
C VAL A 142 -0.30 7.45 -7.92
N ALA A 143 0.20 6.47 -8.67
CA ALA A 143 -0.57 5.62 -9.56
C ALA A 143 -1.78 4.97 -8.86
N GLY A 144 -2.86 4.76 -9.61
CA GLY A 144 -4.09 4.10 -9.15
C GLY A 144 -4.96 4.93 -8.20
N LEU A 145 -4.64 6.21 -8.00
CA LEU A 145 -5.54 7.21 -7.41
C LEU A 145 -6.38 7.90 -8.48
N GLU A 146 -7.51 8.48 -8.06
CA GLU A 146 -8.39 9.23 -8.95
C GLU A 146 -8.19 10.75 -8.79
N VAL A 147 -8.10 11.45 -9.92
CA VAL A 147 -8.14 12.91 -10.00
C VAL A 147 -9.42 13.34 -10.70
N ARG A 148 -10.12 14.33 -10.16
CA ARG A 148 -11.43 14.74 -10.65
C ARG A 148 -11.44 16.23 -11.00
N PHE A 149 -12.07 16.55 -12.13
CA PHE A 149 -12.22 17.90 -12.65
C PHE A 149 -13.66 18.38 -12.45
N TRP A 150 -13.83 19.54 -11.82
CA TRP A 150 -15.14 20.07 -11.44
C TRP A 150 -15.39 21.45 -12.03
N ASP A 151 -16.59 21.62 -12.59
CA ASP A 151 -17.17 22.92 -12.92
C ASP A 151 -18.06 23.37 -11.75
N THR A 152 -17.65 24.44 -11.07
CA THR A 152 -18.35 24.98 -9.89
C THR A 152 -19.21 26.19 -10.21
N ASN A 153 -19.04 26.79 -11.40
CA ASN A 153 -19.69 28.04 -11.79
C ASN A 153 -20.67 27.88 -12.97
N GLY A 154 -20.69 26.72 -13.63
CA GLY A 154 -21.59 26.35 -14.72
C GLY A 154 -21.14 26.81 -16.11
N ASP A 155 -19.87 27.21 -16.31
CA ASP A 155 -19.34 27.66 -17.60
C ASP A 155 -18.82 26.53 -18.50
N GLY A 156 -18.88 25.28 -18.02
CA GLY A 156 -18.47 24.07 -18.73
C GLY A 156 -16.97 23.78 -18.67
N TYR A 157 -16.20 24.53 -17.88
CA TYR A 157 -14.76 24.33 -17.71
C TYR A 157 -14.40 24.00 -16.26
N THR A 158 -13.23 23.41 -16.08
CA THR A 158 -12.68 23.07 -14.77
C THR A 158 -12.34 24.33 -13.98
N ASP A 159 -13.01 24.51 -12.86
CA ASP A 159 -12.68 25.49 -11.82
C ASP A 159 -11.82 24.86 -10.71
N VAL A 160 -12.18 23.64 -10.31
CA VAL A 160 -11.60 22.93 -9.18
C VAL A 160 -11.09 21.58 -9.64
N ILE A 161 -9.94 21.17 -9.09
CA ILE A 161 -9.43 19.81 -9.22
C ILE A 161 -9.29 19.24 -7.82
N ASP A 162 -9.74 18.00 -7.62
CA ASP A 162 -9.46 17.30 -6.37
C ASP A 162 -8.97 15.86 -6.58
N ALA A 163 -8.24 15.37 -5.60
CA ALA A 163 -7.71 14.02 -5.53
C ALA A 163 -7.81 13.48 -4.09
N ASP A 164 -8.01 12.17 -3.96
CA ASP A 164 -7.95 11.48 -2.68
C ASP A 164 -6.59 10.80 -2.54
N TYR A 165 -5.82 11.16 -1.51
CA TYR A 165 -4.63 10.40 -1.11
C TYR A 165 -4.99 9.49 0.05
N LEU A 166 -5.11 8.20 -0.28
CA LEU A 166 -5.63 7.17 0.60
C LEU A 166 -4.54 6.15 0.88
N GLU A 167 -4.60 5.55 2.06
CA GLU A 167 -3.62 4.57 2.48
C GLU A 167 -4.33 3.31 2.97
N GLY A 168 -3.84 2.14 2.60
CA GLY A 168 -4.38 0.83 2.97
C GLY A 168 -3.99 0.39 4.37
N VAL A 169 -4.95 -0.10 5.15
CA VAL A 169 -4.72 -0.78 6.43
C VAL A 169 -5.53 -2.05 6.51
N THR A 170 -4.93 -3.07 7.12
CA THR A 170 -5.62 -4.26 7.59
C THR A 170 -6.55 -3.92 8.76
N VAL A 171 -7.73 -4.54 8.82
CA VAL A 171 -8.69 -4.35 9.90
C VAL A 171 -8.91 -5.65 10.65
N ASP A 172 -8.26 -5.81 11.80
CA ASP A 172 -8.39 -7.01 12.63
C ASP A 172 -9.54 -6.88 13.63
N THR A 173 -9.57 -5.76 14.36
CA THR A 173 -10.62 -5.48 15.35
C THR A 173 -11.09 -4.03 15.22
N ILE A 174 -12.40 -3.84 15.34
CA ILE A 174 -13.05 -2.54 15.35
C ILE A 174 -13.64 -2.31 16.74
N THR A 175 -13.31 -1.17 17.36
CA THR A 175 -13.87 -0.75 18.65
C THR A 175 -14.71 0.50 18.46
N HIS A 176 -16.01 0.43 18.73
CA HIS A 176 -16.85 1.61 18.88
C HIS A 176 -16.73 2.13 20.32
N ASN A 177 -16.09 3.29 20.47
CA ASN A 177 -15.81 3.92 21.74
C ASN A 177 -17.05 4.63 22.30
N ALA A 178 -17.16 4.73 23.63
CA ALA A 178 -18.30 5.39 24.29
C ALA A 178 -18.48 6.87 23.94
N ASN A 179 -17.47 7.52 23.36
CA ASN A 179 -17.50 8.91 22.90
C ASN A 179 -17.97 9.09 21.45
N GLY A 180 -18.49 8.05 20.78
CA GLY A 180 -18.98 8.11 19.40
C GLY A 180 -17.86 8.14 18.35
N THR A 181 -16.71 7.52 18.66
CA THR A 181 -15.59 7.36 17.72
C THR A 181 -15.28 5.89 17.51
N TYR A 182 -14.63 5.58 16.39
CA TYR A 182 -14.14 4.25 16.07
C TYR A 182 -12.62 4.20 16.21
N SER A 183 -12.15 3.06 16.70
CA SER A 183 -10.74 2.73 16.89
C SER A 183 -10.45 1.42 16.17
N ILE A 184 -9.34 1.35 15.45
CA ILE A 184 -8.97 0.18 14.66
C ILE A 184 -7.68 -0.43 15.19
N TYR A 185 -7.76 -1.73 15.44
CA TYR A 185 -6.59 -2.56 15.59
C TYR A 185 -6.29 -3.27 14.29
N ARG A 186 -5.03 -3.18 13.85
CA ARG A 186 -4.59 -3.70 12.54
C ARG A 186 -4.14 -5.16 12.56
N GLY A 187 -4.20 -5.79 13.73
CA GLY A 187 -3.71 -7.15 13.96
C GLY A 187 -2.30 -7.17 14.53
N ASN A 188 -1.89 -8.34 15.02
CA ASN A 188 -0.50 -8.61 15.37
C ASN A 188 0.06 -9.67 14.43
N ILE A 189 1.30 -9.48 14.02
CA ILE A 189 2.13 -10.53 13.43
C ILE A 189 3.20 -10.94 14.43
N ASP A 190 3.89 -12.05 14.18
CA ASP A 190 4.97 -12.48 15.06
C ASP A 190 6.11 -11.45 15.04
N VAL A 191 6.39 -10.85 16.19
CA VAL A 191 7.44 -9.83 16.35
C VAL A 191 8.83 -10.39 16.05
N ALA A 192 9.04 -11.70 16.19
CA ALA A 192 10.33 -12.32 15.91
C ALA A 192 10.70 -12.24 14.42
N ASP A 193 9.71 -12.29 13.54
CA ASP A 193 9.91 -12.25 12.08
C ASP A 193 9.44 -10.92 11.48
N LYS A 194 8.85 -10.02 12.28
CA LYS A 194 8.40 -8.70 11.83
C LYS A 194 9.60 -7.85 11.41
N THR A 195 9.56 -7.33 10.20
CA THR A 195 10.60 -6.41 9.74
C THR A 195 10.43 -5.02 10.34
N ARG A 196 11.53 -4.25 10.41
CA ARG A 196 11.52 -2.91 11.02
C ARG A 196 10.58 -1.90 10.34
N TRP A 197 10.11 -2.21 9.12
CA TRP A 197 9.30 -1.33 8.29
C TRP A 197 7.83 -1.75 8.17
N GLU A 198 7.48 -2.97 8.60
CA GLU A 198 6.14 -3.53 8.41
C GLU A 198 5.07 -2.81 9.22
N GLY A 199 4.21 -2.10 8.49
CA GLY A 199 3.16 -1.28 9.06
C GLY A 199 3.69 -0.01 9.72
N THR A 200 4.93 0.43 9.42
CA THR A 200 5.58 1.54 10.14
C THR A 200 5.95 2.78 9.34
N ASN A 201 5.86 2.78 8.00
CA ASN A 201 6.40 3.91 7.24
C ASN A 201 5.55 5.17 7.30
N PHE A 202 4.22 5.05 7.31
CA PHE A 202 3.35 6.23 7.35
C PHE A 202 2.70 6.44 8.71
N ASP A 203 2.21 5.37 9.36
CA ASP A 203 1.29 5.53 10.50
C ASP A 203 1.38 4.45 11.59
N ALA A 204 2.51 3.73 11.75
CA ALA A 204 2.64 2.73 12.84
C ALA A 204 2.27 3.30 14.20
N ASP A 205 2.82 4.47 14.51
CA ASP A 205 2.62 5.10 15.81
C ASP A 205 1.18 5.55 16.00
N LEU A 206 0.47 5.92 14.92
CA LEU A 206 -0.94 6.28 14.99
C LEU A 206 -1.81 5.09 15.30
N PHE A 207 -1.51 3.93 14.71
CA PHE A 207 -2.24 2.68 14.94
C PHE A 207 -1.68 1.84 16.09
N ALA A 208 -0.70 2.35 16.84
CA ALA A 208 -0.22 1.71 18.05
C ALA A 208 -1.29 1.74 19.15
N GLY A 209 -1.49 0.62 19.84
CA GLY A 209 -2.52 0.51 20.89
C GLY A 209 -3.95 0.58 20.32
N SER A 210 -4.73 1.58 20.72
CA SER A 210 -6.14 1.75 20.31
C SER A 210 -6.31 2.46 18.97
N GLY A 211 -5.24 2.87 18.31
CA GLY A 211 -5.31 3.62 17.05
C GLY A 211 -5.85 5.05 17.17
N PRO A 212 -5.94 5.79 16.05
CA PRO A 212 -6.54 7.12 16.05
C PRO A 212 -8.05 7.00 16.29
N ALA A 213 -8.62 7.94 17.05
CA ALA A 213 -10.06 8.04 17.23
C ALA A 213 -10.69 8.67 15.98
N ILE A 214 -11.44 7.88 15.21
CA ILE A 214 -12.11 8.30 13.98
C ILE A 214 -13.55 8.70 14.32
N PRO A 215 -14.00 9.93 14.07
CA PRO A 215 -15.38 10.33 14.30
C PRO A 215 -16.36 9.44 13.53
N GLU A 216 -17.51 9.10 14.13
CA GLU A 216 -18.53 8.25 13.49
C GLU A 216 -18.95 8.73 12.09
N ASN A 217 -19.10 10.05 11.90
CA ASN A 217 -19.45 10.63 10.59
C ASN A 217 -18.34 10.51 9.52
N ASN A 218 -17.13 10.11 9.91
CA ASN A 218 -15.98 9.91 9.04
C ASN A 218 -15.60 8.41 8.94
N PHE A 219 -16.38 7.51 9.55
CA PHE A 219 -16.11 6.08 9.56
C PHE A 219 -17.16 5.32 8.74
N ASP A 220 -16.71 4.51 7.79
CA ASP A 220 -17.56 3.60 7.04
C ASP A 220 -17.91 2.37 7.89
N THR A 221 -19.15 2.32 8.36
CA THR A 221 -19.67 1.22 9.20
C THR A 221 -19.84 -0.11 8.46
N THR A 222 -19.58 -0.17 7.15
CA THR A 222 -19.53 -1.43 6.41
C THR A 222 -18.20 -2.18 6.56
N ILE A 223 -17.17 -1.51 7.08
CA ILE A 223 -15.87 -2.14 7.38
C ILE A 223 -16.07 -3.24 8.42
N SER A 224 -15.49 -4.40 8.16
CA SER A 224 -15.54 -5.59 9.00
C SER A 224 -14.14 -6.16 9.26
N PRO A 225 -13.93 -6.91 10.37
CA PRO A 225 -12.72 -7.70 10.58
C PRO A 225 -12.39 -8.58 9.36
N GLY A 226 -11.13 -8.54 8.91
CA GLY A 226 -10.65 -9.24 7.71
C GLY A 226 -10.56 -8.34 6.46
N ASP A 227 -11.21 -7.18 6.48
CA ASP A 227 -11.14 -6.22 5.38
C ASP A 227 -9.78 -5.52 5.30
N VAL A 228 -9.44 -5.06 4.09
CA VAL A 228 -8.54 -3.92 3.91
C VAL A 228 -9.40 -2.67 3.78
N ALA A 229 -9.04 -1.63 4.52
CA ALA A 229 -9.71 -0.34 4.50
C ALA A 229 -8.72 0.77 4.14
N LEU A 230 -9.27 1.90 3.73
CA LEU A 230 -8.54 3.08 3.29
C LEU A 230 -8.68 4.17 4.34
N PHE A 231 -7.56 4.71 4.83
CA PHE A 231 -7.53 5.77 5.82
C PHE A 231 -6.86 7.04 5.27
N TRP A 232 -7.30 8.19 5.75
CA TRP A 232 -6.75 9.50 5.38
C TRP A 232 -7.10 10.59 6.40
N TYR A 233 -6.40 11.72 6.33
CA TYR A 233 -6.68 12.90 7.14
C TYR A 233 -7.28 14.03 6.28
N GLY A 234 -8.49 14.46 6.61
CA GLY A 234 -9.16 15.59 5.96
C GLY A 234 -9.46 16.75 6.93
N PRO A 235 -10.14 17.82 6.47
CA PRO A 235 -10.56 18.95 7.30
C PRO A 235 -11.42 18.59 8.51
N LYS A 236 -12.09 17.42 8.48
CA LYS A 236 -12.92 16.90 9.57
C LYS A 236 -12.18 15.91 10.48
N GLY A 237 -10.86 15.79 10.34
CA GLY A 237 -10.02 14.83 11.06
C GLY A 237 -9.76 13.55 10.27
N TRP A 238 -9.36 12.50 10.99
CA TRP A 238 -9.19 11.16 10.42
C TRP A 238 -10.50 10.62 9.87
N ALA A 239 -10.40 9.90 8.76
CA ALA A 239 -11.49 9.26 8.08
C ALA A 239 -11.07 7.89 7.55
N MET A 240 -12.04 7.01 7.39
CA MET A 240 -11.79 5.64 6.96
C MET A 240 -12.97 5.09 6.17
N LYS A 241 -12.67 4.42 5.06
CA LYS A 241 -13.66 3.78 4.18
C LYS A 241 -13.24 2.36 3.84
N ARG A 242 -14.20 1.46 3.62
CA ARG A 242 -13.88 0.11 3.14
C ARG A 242 -13.23 0.21 1.75
N ALA A 243 -12.15 -0.53 1.52
CA ALA A 243 -11.65 -0.69 0.15
C ALA A 243 -12.67 -1.49 -0.66
N GLN A 244 -12.69 -1.31 -1.98
CA GLN A 244 -13.56 -2.07 -2.85
C GLN A 244 -13.07 -3.51 -2.94
N GLU A 245 -13.90 -4.47 -2.54
CA GLU A 245 -13.55 -5.87 -2.56
C GLU A 245 -13.87 -6.51 -3.93
N VAL A 246 -12.90 -7.23 -4.48
CA VAL A 246 -13.06 -8.16 -5.60
C VAL A 246 -12.77 -9.55 -5.07
N VAL A 247 -13.83 -10.36 -4.92
CA VAL A 247 -13.73 -11.74 -4.45
C VAL A 247 -13.72 -12.68 -5.65
N GLY A 248 -12.76 -13.59 -5.70
CA GLY A 248 -12.73 -14.61 -6.75
C GLY A 248 -11.57 -15.59 -6.61
N LEU A 249 -11.49 -16.53 -7.56
CA LEU A 249 -10.38 -17.46 -7.65
C LEU A 249 -9.12 -16.72 -8.10
N PHE A 250 -8.03 -16.92 -7.36
CA PHE A 250 -6.72 -16.44 -7.81
C PHE A 250 -6.20 -17.30 -8.96
N VAL A 251 -6.05 -16.70 -10.14
CA VAL A 251 -5.58 -17.38 -11.36
C VAL A 251 -4.06 -17.24 -11.50
N GLY A 252 -3.52 -16.08 -11.11
CA GLY A 252 -2.09 -15.78 -11.15
C GLY A 252 -1.82 -14.28 -11.14
N GLY A 253 -0.55 -13.92 -11.30
CA GLY A 253 -0.11 -12.53 -11.32
C GLY A 253 1.40 -12.42 -11.21
N ALA A 254 1.89 -11.18 -11.23
CA ALA A 254 3.27 -10.87 -10.91
C ALA A 254 3.38 -9.47 -10.28
N ASP A 255 4.27 -9.37 -9.30
CA ASP A 255 4.63 -8.10 -8.68
C ASP A 255 5.00 -7.05 -9.73
N HIS A 256 4.57 -5.80 -9.50
CA HIS A 256 4.80 -4.67 -10.41
C HIS A 256 4.24 -4.85 -11.83
N THR A 257 3.26 -5.74 -12.02
CA THR A 257 2.61 -5.92 -13.32
C THR A 257 1.09 -6.00 -13.20
N SER A 258 0.52 -7.11 -12.74
CA SER A 258 -0.93 -7.30 -12.61
C SER A 258 -1.29 -8.53 -11.78
N TYR A 259 -2.55 -8.56 -11.32
CA TYR A 259 -3.16 -9.64 -10.53
C TYR A 259 -4.42 -10.13 -11.23
N ASN A 260 -4.59 -11.45 -11.36
CA ASN A 260 -5.72 -12.06 -12.06
C ASN A 260 -6.67 -12.76 -11.09
N ILE A 261 -7.89 -12.25 -11.00
CA ILE A 261 -8.99 -12.76 -10.19
C ILE A 261 -10.14 -13.17 -11.11
N ASP A 262 -10.55 -14.44 -11.09
CA ASP A 262 -11.61 -15.00 -11.94
C ASP A 262 -11.45 -14.70 -13.45
N GLY A 263 -10.21 -14.60 -13.93
CA GLY A 263 -9.91 -14.31 -15.34
C GLY A 263 -9.84 -12.81 -15.67
N VAL A 264 -10.15 -11.92 -14.72
CA VAL A 264 -10.02 -10.47 -14.86
C VAL A 264 -8.66 -10.02 -14.35
N SER A 265 -7.93 -9.26 -15.17
CA SER A 265 -6.60 -8.73 -14.82
C SER A 265 -6.71 -7.30 -14.30
N TYR A 266 -6.09 -7.06 -13.14
CA TYR A 266 -6.00 -5.78 -12.47
C TYR A 266 -4.53 -5.35 -12.46
N GLU A 267 -4.22 -4.23 -13.10
CA GLU A 267 -2.84 -3.71 -13.15
C GLU A 267 -2.36 -3.26 -11.77
N ASP A 268 -1.05 -3.38 -11.52
CA ASP A 268 -0.46 -3.02 -10.22
C ASP A 268 -0.30 -1.50 -10.07
N ALA A 269 -0.60 -0.95 -8.91
CA ALA A 269 -0.29 0.44 -8.60
C ALA A 269 1.06 0.52 -7.88
N MET A 270 2.16 0.54 -8.66
CA MET A 270 3.51 0.57 -8.09
C MET A 270 3.64 1.69 -7.04
N ARG A 271 4.20 1.33 -5.87
CA ARG A 271 4.45 2.21 -4.71
C ARG A 271 3.21 2.66 -3.94
N PHE A 272 1.99 2.32 -4.36
CA PHE A 272 0.80 2.68 -3.61
C PHE A 272 0.74 1.92 -2.28
N SER A 273 0.73 2.67 -1.16
CA SER A 273 0.54 2.17 0.21
C SER A 273 1.41 0.99 0.65
N ARG A 274 2.57 0.80 -0.01
CA ARG A 274 3.38 -0.42 0.06
C ARG A 274 3.67 -0.86 1.50
N ASP A 275 4.10 0.06 2.35
CA ASP A 275 4.57 -0.26 3.69
C ASP A 275 3.52 -0.12 4.80
N ASN A 276 2.28 0.18 4.43
CA ASN A 276 1.15 0.25 5.36
C ASN A 276 0.40 -1.07 5.52
N LEU A 277 0.67 -2.11 4.73
CA LEU A 277 0.18 -3.46 5.00
C LEU A 277 1.29 -4.35 5.58
N PHE A 278 0.88 -5.41 6.28
CA PHE A 278 1.79 -6.54 6.50
C PHE A 278 2.29 -7.02 5.14
N ILE A 279 3.57 -7.35 5.05
CA ILE A 279 4.19 -7.72 3.78
C ILE A 279 3.45 -8.87 3.09
N SER A 280 2.93 -9.82 3.87
CA SER A 280 2.13 -10.94 3.38
C SER A 280 0.84 -10.57 2.67
N ASN A 281 0.33 -9.36 2.88
CA ASN A 281 -0.93 -8.88 2.30
C ASN A 281 -0.72 -7.80 1.23
N ARG A 282 0.54 -7.46 0.93
CA ARG A 282 0.87 -6.66 -0.25
C ARG A 282 0.59 -7.51 -1.50
N PRO A 283 -0.01 -6.95 -2.56
CA PRO A 283 -0.43 -7.76 -3.71
C PRO A 283 0.69 -8.58 -4.37
N GLY A 284 1.90 -8.03 -4.50
CA GLY A 284 3.09 -8.71 -5.04
C GLY A 284 3.54 -9.89 -4.19
N GLU A 285 3.85 -9.65 -2.92
CA GLU A 285 4.32 -10.69 -1.99
C GLU A 285 3.25 -11.76 -1.68
N PHE A 286 1.97 -11.37 -1.61
CA PHE A 286 0.87 -12.35 -1.52
C PHE A 286 0.84 -13.24 -2.77
N THR A 287 0.94 -12.64 -3.97
CA THR A 287 0.95 -13.35 -5.26
C THR A 287 2.07 -14.38 -5.32
N ASP A 288 3.28 -14.03 -4.90
CA ASP A 288 4.43 -14.93 -4.96
C ASP A 288 4.27 -16.12 -4.01
N ALA A 289 3.78 -15.90 -2.78
CA ALA A 289 3.47 -17.00 -1.87
C ALA A 289 2.37 -17.93 -2.42
N GLN A 290 1.29 -17.40 -2.97
CA GLN A 290 0.22 -18.21 -3.57
C GLN A 290 0.74 -19.05 -4.75
N LYS A 291 1.59 -18.46 -5.61
CA LYS A 291 2.20 -19.17 -6.75
C LYS A 291 3.14 -20.27 -6.28
N PHE A 292 3.98 -20.01 -5.27
CA PHE A 292 4.91 -20.99 -4.73
C PHE A 292 4.19 -22.25 -4.22
N PHE A 293 3.12 -22.07 -3.45
CA PHE A 293 2.30 -23.18 -2.94
C PHE A 293 1.29 -23.73 -3.96
N LYS A 294 1.30 -23.24 -5.20
CA LYS A 294 0.38 -23.62 -6.27
C LYS A 294 -1.08 -23.42 -5.88
N PHE A 295 -1.37 -22.38 -5.12
CA PHE A 295 -2.70 -21.94 -4.77
C PHE A 295 -3.30 -21.05 -5.88
N THR A 296 -3.29 -21.58 -7.11
CA THR A 296 -3.81 -20.90 -8.29
C THR A 296 -4.70 -21.84 -9.08
N ASN A 297 -5.63 -21.31 -9.89
CA ASN A 297 -6.44 -22.11 -10.82
C ASN A 297 -7.13 -23.30 -10.13
N ASP A 298 -7.19 -24.46 -10.79
CA ASP A 298 -7.86 -25.67 -10.33
C ASP A 298 -7.36 -26.19 -8.98
N SER A 299 -6.07 -25.99 -8.64
CA SER A 299 -5.53 -26.45 -7.34
C SER A 299 -6.02 -25.61 -6.15
N ALA A 300 -6.57 -24.42 -6.40
CA ALA A 300 -7.25 -23.59 -5.41
C ALA A 300 -8.76 -23.49 -5.65
N ALA A 301 -9.36 -24.37 -6.45
CA ALA A 301 -10.80 -24.31 -6.74
C ALA A 301 -11.66 -24.24 -5.46
N GLY A 302 -12.53 -23.24 -5.38
CA GLY A 302 -13.37 -22.96 -4.22
C GLY A 302 -12.68 -22.21 -3.07
N LEU A 303 -11.40 -21.89 -3.20
CA LEU A 303 -10.65 -21.06 -2.26
C LEU A 303 -10.46 -19.66 -2.85
N ASN A 304 -11.52 -18.86 -2.76
CA ASN A 304 -11.46 -17.47 -3.21
C ASN A 304 -10.51 -16.66 -2.32
N VAL A 305 -9.90 -15.65 -2.94
CA VAL A 305 -9.17 -14.57 -2.27
C VAL A 305 -9.94 -13.26 -2.49
N SER A 306 -9.62 -12.26 -1.68
CA SER A 306 -10.10 -10.89 -1.86
C SER A 306 -8.95 -10.02 -2.34
N LEU A 307 -9.11 -9.44 -3.53
CA LEU A 307 -8.31 -8.32 -4.01
C LEU A 307 -9.02 -7.03 -3.61
N TRP A 308 -8.31 -6.15 -2.91
CA TRP A 308 -8.85 -4.90 -2.41
C TRP A 308 -8.37 -3.76 -3.30
N LEU A 309 -9.31 -2.94 -3.77
CA LEU A 309 -9.07 -1.84 -4.69
C LEU A 309 -9.43 -0.49 -4.07
N VAL A 310 -8.75 0.57 -4.48
CA VAL A 310 -9.21 1.94 -4.23
C VAL A 310 -10.52 2.19 -4.99
N PRO A 311 -11.62 2.58 -4.32
CA PRO A 311 -12.86 2.93 -5.00
C PRO A 311 -12.67 4.16 -5.90
N VAL A 312 -13.19 4.08 -7.12
CA VAL A 312 -13.17 5.15 -8.13
C VAL A 312 -14.60 5.53 -8.55
N THR A 313 -14.77 6.74 -9.08
CA THR A 313 -16.08 7.29 -9.46
C THR A 313 -16.66 6.61 -10.70
N HIS A 314 -15.81 6.20 -11.65
CA HIS A 314 -16.23 5.50 -12.87
C HIS A 314 -16.04 3.99 -12.76
N THR A 315 -17.10 3.20 -12.95
CA THR A 315 -17.07 1.73 -12.77
C THR A 315 -16.47 0.94 -13.93
N THR A 316 -16.08 1.62 -15.02
CA THR A 316 -15.40 1.00 -16.17
C THR A 316 -13.89 0.94 -16.01
N GLU A 317 -13.35 1.66 -15.03
CA GLU A 317 -11.95 1.66 -14.63
C GLU A 317 -11.84 1.07 -13.22
N TYR A 318 -10.63 0.67 -12.82
CA TYR A 318 -10.35 0.13 -11.49
C TYR A 318 -9.28 0.99 -10.83
N GLY A 319 -9.46 1.33 -9.55
CA GLY A 319 -8.40 1.97 -8.78
C GLY A 319 -7.30 0.99 -8.37
N ALA A 320 -6.28 1.52 -7.69
CA ALA A 320 -5.12 0.77 -7.19
C ALA A 320 -5.50 -0.51 -6.43
N PRO A 321 -4.91 -1.67 -6.78
CA PRO A 321 -4.71 -2.75 -5.84
C PRO A 321 -4.02 -2.23 -4.58
N VAL A 322 -4.74 -2.25 -3.47
CA VAL A 322 -4.21 -1.81 -2.18
C VAL A 322 -3.72 -2.99 -1.34
N GLY A 323 -4.34 -4.17 -1.49
CA GLY A 323 -3.98 -5.35 -0.73
C GLY A 323 -4.65 -6.62 -1.23
N MET A 324 -4.15 -7.76 -0.77
CA MET A 324 -4.77 -9.06 -1.00
C MET A 324 -4.89 -9.83 0.31
N THR A 325 -6.02 -10.50 0.50
CA THR A 325 -6.25 -11.34 1.68
C THR A 325 -6.86 -12.66 1.25
N SER A 326 -6.58 -13.71 2.01
CA SER A 326 -7.30 -14.98 1.82
C SER A 326 -8.57 -15.09 2.66
N ASP A 327 -8.83 -14.08 3.50
CA ASP A 327 -10.02 -13.92 4.33
C ASP A 327 -10.48 -15.23 5.02
N GLY A 328 -11.71 -15.68 4.80
CA GLY A 328 -12.27 -16.89 5.40
C GLY A 328 -11.53 -18.19 5.02
N ASN A 329 -10.73 -18.17 3.95
CA ASN A 329 -9.97 -19.33 3.47
C ASN A 329 -8.54 -19.41 4.04
N SER A 330 -8.08 -18.39 4.77
CA SER A 330 -6.73 -18.29 5.36
C SER A 330 -6.27 -19.53 6.12
N ARG A 331 -7.14 -20.14 6.91
CA ARG A 331 -6.84 -21.39 7.64
C ARG A 331 -6.56 -22.56 6.69
N ILE A 332 -7.30 -22.66 5.59
CA ILE A 332 -7.14 -23.74 4.61
C ILE A 332 -5.83 -23.56 3.85
N PHE A 333 -5.52 -22.34 3.41
CA PHE A 333 -4.25 -22.04 2.76
C PHE A 333 -3.06 -22.34 3.67
N LEU A 334 -3.10 -21.86 4.92
CA LEU A 334 -2.03 -22.13 5.88
C LEU A 334 -1.87 -23.64 6.15
N ALA A 335 -2.96 -24.37 6.33
CA ALA A 335 -2.91 -25.82 6.54
C ALA A 335 -2.25 -26.56 5.37
N ARG A 336 -2.55 -26.16 4.13
CA ARG A 336 -1.92 -26.73 2.92
C ARG A 336 -0.44 -26.36 2.82
N ALA A 337 -0.08 -25.11 3.13
CA ALA A 337 1.31 -24.65 3.14
C ALA A 337 2.14 -25.41 4.19
N ILE A 338 1.59 -25.60 5.39
CA ILE A 338 2.21 -26.42 6.45
C ILE A 338 2.44 -27.85 5.97
N ALA A 339 1.43 -28.47 5.32
CA ALA A 339 1.55 -29.84 4.84
C ALA A 339 2.67 -29.98 3.78
N GLN A 340 2.79 -29.01 2.86
CA GLN A 340 3.88 -28.99 1.88
C GLN A 340 5.24 -28.82 2.57
N ALA A 341 5.36 -27.87 3.51
CA ALA A 341 6.59 -27.64 4.26
C ALA A 341 7.03 -28.88 5.07
N GLN A 342 6.08 -29.56 5.72
CA GLN A 342 6.33 -30.80 6.46
C GLN A 342 6.78 -31.94 5.53
N ALA A 343 6.21 -32.04 4.33
CA ALA A 343 6.62 -33.03 3.35
C ALA A 343 8.07 -32.82 2.88
N GLN A 344 8.48 -31.57 2.64
CA GLN A 344 9.88 -31.25 2.29
C GLN A 344 10.83 -31.66 3.43
N LEU A 345 10.50 -31.26 4.66
CA LEU A 345 11.32 -31.56 5.83
C LEU A 345 11.47 -33.07 6.11
N ALA A 346 10.45 -33.88 5.79
CA ALA A 346 10.48 -35.33 5.98
C ALA A 346 11.37 -36.08 4.97
N ASN A 347 11.70 -35.47 3.82
CA ASN A 347 12.41 -36.14 2.73
C ASN A 347 13.94 -35.99 2.79
N VAL A 348 14.45 -35.14 3.69
CA VAL A 348 15.89 -34.84 3.77
C VAL A 348 16.57 -35.52 4.95
N THR A 349 17.87 -35.80 4.79
CA THR A 349 18.75 -36.18 5.90
C THR A 349 19.50 -34.97 6.44
N ILE A 350 19.64 -34.85 7.76
CA ILE A 350 20.52 -33.83 8.35
C ILE A 350 21.97 -34.29 8.23
N SER A 351 22.82 -33.49 7.58
CA SER A 351 24.26 -33.72 7.46
C SER A 351 25.04 -32.40 7.45
N SER A 352 26.32 -32.41 7.83
CA SER A 352 27.17 -31.22 7.75
C SER A 352 27.72 -30.96 6.34
N ASN A 353 27.93 -32.02 5.55
CA ASN A 353 28.58 -31.94 4.24
C ASN A 353 28.12 -33.01 3.23
N GLY A 354 27.17 -33.88 3.59
CA GLY A 354 26.61 -34.90 2.70
C GLY A 354 27.47 -36.13 2.48
N SER A 355 28.67 -36.23 3.07
CA SER A 355 29.58 -37.37 2.84
C SER A 355 29.10 -38.67 3.50
N ASN A 356 28.12 -38.57 4.40
CA ASN A 356 27.46 -39.70 5.07
C ASN A 356 26.05 -39.98 4.52
N VAL A 357 25.66 -39.33 3.42
CA VAL A 357 24.33 -39.47 2.80
C VAL A 357 24.49 -40.08 1.40
N PRO A 358 23.71 -41.12 1.04
CA PRO A 358 23.76 -41.72 -0.29
C PRO A 358 23.52 -40.68 -1.40
N SER A 359 24.16 -40.86 -2.55
CA SER A 359 24.00 -39.97 -3.72
C SER A 359 22.58 -39.91 -4.32
N THR A 360 21.69 -40.81 -3.91
CA THR A 360 20.27 -40.80 -4.28
C THR A 360 19.36 -40.13 -3.25
N GLN A 361 19.90 -39.58 -2.18
CA GLN A 361 19.14 -38.97 -1.10
C GLN A 361 19.57 -37.52 -0.88
N GLU A 362 18.58 -36.67 -0.60
CA GLU A 362 18.79 -35.26 -0.31
C GLU A 362 19.19 -35.04 1.15
N TRP A 363 20.00 -34.02 1.38
CA TRP A 363 20.42 -33.60 2.71
C TRP A 363 20.47 -32.08 2.84
N VAL A 364 20.34 -31.64 4.10
CA VAL A 364 20.48 -30.23 4.51
C VAL A 364 21.34 -30.14 5.77
N ASN A 365 21.91 -28.96 6.04
CA ASN A 365 22.58 -28.72 7.30
C ASN A 365 21.57 -28.49 8.45
N GLN A 366 22.04 -28.64 9.69
CA GLN A 366 21.21 -28.49 10.88
C GLN A 366 20.54 -27.11 10.98
N ALA A 367 21.23 -26.04 10.56
CA ALA A 367 20.70 -24.68 10.68
C ALA A 367 19.47 -24.47 9.78
N ASN A 368 19.55 -24.92 8.52
CA ASN A 368 18.44 -24.82 7.57
C ASN A 368 17.27 -25.72 7.96
N TYR A 369 17.55 -26.93 8.47
CA TYR A 369 16.51 -27.80 9.03
C TYR A 369 15.78 -27.14 10.19
N THR A 370 16.52 -26.63 11.18
CA THR A 370 15.93 -25.97 12.35
C THR A 370 15.12 -24.74 11.96
N GLN A 371 15.59 -23.95 10.99
CA GLN A 371 14.86 -22.77 10.50
C GLN A 371 13.47 -23.13 9.94
N LEU A 372 13.39 -24.13 9.05
CA LEU A 372 12.10 -24.57 8.50
C LEU A 372 11.23 -25.24 9.58
N HIS A 373 11.83 -26.09 10.42
CA HIS A 373 11.13 -26.74 11.53
C HIS A 373 10.45 -25.74 12.47
N ASP A 374 11.17 -24.68 12.86
CA ASP A 374 10.66 -23.67 13.78
C ASP A 374 9.56 -22.82 13.11
N ALA A 375 9.67 -22.53 11.81
CA ALA A 375 8.62 -21.86 11.05
C ALA A 375 7.34 -22.71 10.96
N ILE A 376 7.48 -24.03 10.72
CA ILE A 376 6.35 -24.97 10.75
C ILE A 376 5.71 -25.00 12.15
N ALA A 377 6.50 -24.97 13.22
CA ALA A 377 5.98 -24.95 14.58
C ALA A 377 5.17 -23.68 14.88
N ARG A 378 5.67 -22.51 14.44
CA ARG A 378 4.94 -21.23 14.56
C ARG A 378 3.63 -21.23 13.76
N ALA A 379 3.68 -21.69 12.50
CA ALA A 379 2.51 -21.80 11.65
C ALA A 379 1.43 -22.72 12.25
N ASN A 380 1.82 -23.88 12.79
CA ASN A 380 0.90 -24.78 13.48
C ASN A 380 0.28 -24.16 14.73
N LEU A 381 1.05 -23.39 15.49
CA LEU A 381 0.54 -22.68 16.66
C LEU A 381 -0.53 -21.65 16.26
N SER A 382 -0.25 -20.80 15.27
CA SER A 382 -1.24 -19.84 14.75
C SER A 382 -2.47 -20.54 14.19
N LEU A 383 -2.32 -21.66 13.48
CA LEU A 383 -3.45 -22.42 12.95
C LEU A 383 -4.32 -23.02 14.08
N ALA A 384 -3.71 -23.47 15.18
CA ALA A 384 -4.42 -24.09 16.29
C ALA A 384 -5.21 -23.09 17.16
N LEU A 385 -4.82 -21.83 17.19
CA LEU A 385 -5.52 -20.77 17.93
C LEU A 385 -6.83 -20.42 17.22
N ALA A 386 -7.96 -20.59 17.90
CA ALA A 386 -9.29 -20.34 17.32
C ALA A 386 -9.54 -18.87 16.92
N ASN A 387 -8.86 -17.94 17.58
CA ASN A 387 -9.00 -16.50 17.38
C ASN A 387 -7.86 -15.88 16.55
N SER A 388 -7.02 -16.69 15.90
CA SER A 388 -6.06 -16.14 14.93
C SER A 388 -6.79 -15.45 13.78
N SER A 389 -6.38 -14.23 13.49
CA SER A 389 -6.93 -13.45 12.39
C SER A 389 -6.41 -13.94 11.05
N SER A 390 -7.16 -13.63 9.99
CA SER A 390 -6.77 -13.98 8.62
C SER A 390 -5.40 -13.41 8.25
N PHE A 391 -5.10 -12.17 8.67
CA PHE A 391 -3.80 -11.54 8.44
C PHE A 391 -2.63 -12.29 9.07
N LEU A 392 -2.76 -12.77 10.31
CA LEU A 392 -1.72 -13.59 10.93
C LEU A 392 -1.51 -14.91 10.17
N LEU A 393 -2.59 -15.52 9.70
CA LEU A 393 -2.54 -16.78 8.97
C LEU A 393 -1.92 -16.61 7.57
N ASP A 394 -2.23 -15.51 6.88
CA ASP A 394 -1.57 -15.08 5.64
C ASP A 394 -0.08 -14.83 5.89
N TYR A 395 0.25 -14.16 7.00
CA TYR A 395 1.64 -13.90 7.40
C TYR A 395 2.43 -15.18 7.62
N GLN A 396 1.88 -16.15 8.33
CA GLN A 396 2.55 -17.45 8.52
C GLN A 396 2.69 -18.22 7.20
N THR A 397 1.73 -18.10 6.28
CA THR A 397 1.84 -18.67 4.93
C THR A 397 3.02 -18.05 4.17
N TYR A 398 3.15 -16.73 4.23
CA TYR A 398 4.26 -16.01 3.62
C TYR A 398 5.62 -16.36 4.25
N VAL A 399 5.72 -16.47 5.57
CA VAL A 399 6.97 -16.90 6.24
C VAL A 399 7.36 -18.32 5.83
N LEU A 400 6.40 -19.24 5.66
CA LEU A 400 6.68 -20.58 5.13
C LEU A 400 7.20 -20.52 3.70
N TYR A 401 6.60 -19.69 2.84
CA TYR A 401 7.11 -19.44 1.48
C TYR A 401 8.58 -18.96 1.55
N GLN A 402 8.87 -17.96 2.36
CA GLN A 402 10.21 -17.38 2.47
C GLN A 402 11.25 -18.35 3.03
N THR A 403 10.88 -19.20 3.98
CA THR A 403 11.79 -20.21 4.54
C THR A 403 12.04 -21.37 3.58
N LEU A 404 11.09 -21.70 2.70
CA LEU A 404 11.26 -22.72 1.66
C LEU A 404 12.01 -22.19 0.43
N ASN A 405 11.54 -21.08 -0.13
CA ASN A 405 12.05 -20.49 -1.37
C ASN A 405 13.32 -19.66 -1.18
N GLY A 406 13.47 -19.03 -0.02
CA GLY A 406 14.52 -18.04 0.25
C GLY A 406 14.07 -16.62 -0.08
N SER A 407 14.72 -15.64 0.56
CA SER A 407 14.30 -14.23 0.47
C SER A 407 15.05 -13.41 -0.58
N SER A 408 16.07 -13.97 -1.25
CA SER A 408 16.88 -13.21 -2.21
C SER A 408 16.21 -13.02 -3.57
N THR A 409 15.28 -13.90 -3.94
CA THR A 409 14.51 -13.81 -5.18
C THR A 409 13.24 -12.97 -5.03
N ASP A 410 12.82 -12.71 -3.79
CA ASP A 410 11.74 -11.80 -3.44
C ASP A 410 12.35 -10.44 -3.06
N ILE A 411 12.29 -9.50 -4.00
CA ILE A 411 12.90 -8.17 -3.83
C ILE A 411 12.26 -7.44 -2.64
N GLY A 412 10.94 -7.57 -2.47
CA GLY A 412 10.19 -6.99 -1.36
C GLY A 412 10.71 -7.50 -0.01
N ALA A 413 10.86 -8.81 0.13
CA ALA A 413 11.38 -9.42 1.33
C ALA A 413 12.84 -9.04 1.62
N ALA A 414 13.69 -9.01 0.60
CA ALA A 414 15.09 -8.61 0.75
C ALA A 414 15.22 -7.17 1.25
N PHE A 415 14.42 -6.25 0.71
CA PHE A 415 14.37 -4.85 1.18
C PHE A 415 13.82 -4.72 2.60
N ALA A 416 12.84 -5.55 2.96
CA ALA A 416 12.29 -5.62 4.30
C ALA A 416 13.31 -6.18 5.31
N GLY A 417 14.33 -6.91 4.84
CA GLY A 417 15.44 -7.42 5.65
C GLY A 417 15.31 -8.89 6.02
N PHE A 418 14.41 -9.63 5.37
CA PHE A 418 14.38 -11.08 5.46
C PHE A 418 15.67 -11.66 4.90
N SER A 419 16.25 -12.62 5.63
CA SER A 419 17.52 -13.25 5.28
C SER A 419 17.41 -14.77 5.38
N TYR A 420 16.56 -15.35 4.55
CA TYR A 420 16.41 -16.79 4.42
C TYR A 420 17.18 -17.30 3.20
N THR A 421 17.93 -18.39 3.38
CA THR A 421 18.59 -19.06 2.25
C THR A 421 17.55 -19.77 1.36
N GLY A 422 16.45 -20.22 1.95
CA GLY A 422 15.50 -21.12 1.32
C GLY A 422 15.92 -22.57 1.53
N PHE A 423 15.03 -23.38 2.10
CA PHE A 423 15.24 -24.80 2.31
C PHE A 423 15.49 -25.53 0.98
N GLU A 424 14.68 -25.24 -0.04
CA GLU A 424 14.80 -25.88 -1.36
C GLU A 424 16.11 -25.50 -2.08
N ASN A 425 16.65 -24.30 -1.82
CA ASN A 425 17.97 -23.89 -2.33
C ASN A 425 19.14 -24.52 -1.55
N ALA A 426 18.90 -24.94 -0.31
CA ALA A 426 19.91 -25.51 0.56
C ALA A 426 20.05 -27.02 0.41
N GLU A 427 19.02 -27.69 -0.10
CA GLU A 427 18.98 -29.11 -0.39
C GLU A 427 20.05 -29.51 -1.41
N LYS A 428 20.73 -30.62 -1.12
CA LYS A 428 21.78 -31.19 -1.97
C LYS A 428 21.67 -32.69 -1.96
N LEU A 429 22.06 -33.33 -3.07
CA LEU A 429 22.27 -34.78 -3.07
C LEU A 429 23.51 -35.15 -2.26
N GLY A 430 23.46 -36.32 -1.63
CA GLY A 430 24.59 -36.91 -0.92
C GLY A 430 25.77 -37.24 -1.83
N THR A 431 26.92 -37.57 -1.23
CA THR A 431 28.14 -37.93 -1.97
C THR A 431 28.79 -39.23 -1.49
N ALA A 432 28.12 -39.96 -0.59
CA ALA A 432 28.61 -41.23 -0.04
C ALA A 432 28.70 -42.36 -1.07
#